data_AF-A0A958RVF1-F1
#
_entry.id   AF-A0A958RVF1-F1
#
_cell.length_a   1.000
_cell.length_b   1.000
_cell.length_c   1.000
_cell.angle_alpha   90.00
_cell.angle_beta   90.00
_cell.angle_gamma   90.00
#
_symmetry.space_group_name_H-M   'P 1'
#
loop_
_entity.id
_entity.type
_entity.pdbx_description
1 polymer ?
#
loop_
_entity_poly.entity_id
_entity_poly.type
_entity_poly.pdbx_seq_one_letter_code
_entity_poly.pdbx_strand_id
1 'polypeptide(L)' 'DFSNVPDPTAPENLEKPTGRGIFLMKNLADEVEFSDDGRKVELTFRLSGN' A
#
# COMPACT_ATOMS: atom_id res chain seq x y z
N ASP A 1 -0.98 9.76 8.58
CA ASP A 1 -0.42 10.15 7.27
C ASP A 1 -0.03 8.89 6.50
N PHE A 2 -0.70 8.60 5.37
CA PHE A 2 -0.46 7.43 4.52
C PHE A 2 0.76 7.61 3.59
N SER A 3 1.34 8.80 3.56
CA SER A 3 2.58 9.09 2.83
C SER A 3 3.83 8.71 3.64
N ASN A 4 3.74 8.71 4.97
CA ASN A 4 4.87 8.47 5.87
C ASN A 4 4.74 7.13 6.62
N VAL A 5 4.67 6.04 5.85
CA VAL A 5 4.54 4.68 6.38
C VAL A 5 5.92 4.02 6.45
N PRO A 6 6.31 3.44 7.60
CA PRO A 6 7.57 2.71 7.73
C PRO A 6 7.66 1.56 6.72
N ASP A 7 8.85 1.33 6.16
CA ASP A 7 9.08 0.20 5.26
C ASP A 7 8.96 -1.13 6.03
N PRO A 8 7.92 -1.95 5.77
CA PRO A 8 7.74 -3.22 6.47
C PRO A 8 8.78 -4.28 6.11
N THR A 9 9.62 -4.04 5.10
CA THR A 9 10.70 -4.95 4.69
C THR A 9 12.04 -4.65 5.38
N ALA A 10 12.15 -3.52 6.07
CA ALA A 10 13.33 -3.19 6.86
C ALA A 10 13.51 -4.17 8.04
N PRO A 11 14.75 -4.55 8.41
CA PRO A 11 15.03 -5.54 9.46
C PRO A 11 14.28 -5.30 10.78
N GLU A 12 14.20 -4.04 11.20
CA GLU A 12 13.51 -3.60 12.42
C GLU A 12 11.97 -3.74 12.38
N ASN A 13 11.39 -3.97 11.20
CA ASN A 13 9.94 -4.09 10.99
C ASN A 13 9.50 -5.51 10.64
N LEU A 14 10.44 -6.46 10.44
CA LEU A 14 10.14 -7.82 10.00
C LEU A 14 9.22 -8.59 10.96
N GLU A 15 9.40 -8.41 12.26
CA GLU A 15 8.59 -9.06 13.30
C GLU A 15 7.27 -8.36 13.58
N LYS A 16 7.03 -7.18 12.98
CA LYS A 16 5.75 -6.48 13.16
C LYS A 16 4.63 -7.24 12.45
N PRO A 17 3.57 -7.64 13.19
CA PRO A 17 2.49 -8.44 12.63
C PRO A 17 1.51 -7.62 11.77
N THR A 18 1.59 -6.29 11.82
CA THR A 18 0.63 -5.38 11.19
C THR A 18 1.33 -4.26 10.41
N GLY A 19 0.55 -3.44 9.68
CA GLY A 19 1.07 -2.24 9.00
C GLY A 19 1.53 -2.44 7.56
N ARG A 20 1.33 -3.64 6.99
CA ARG A 20 1.81 -3.95 5.63
C ARG A 20 0.85 -3.54 4.52
N GLY A 21 -0.39 -3.18 4.84
CA GLY A 21 -1.44 -2.91 3.84
C GLY A 21 -1.04 -1.86 2.81
N ILE A 22 -0.55 -0.69 3.25
CA ILE A 22 -0.15 0.40 2.33
C ILE A 22 1.03 -0.02 1.45
N PHE A 23 2.00 -0.74 2.01
CA PHE A 23 3.11 -1.29 1.24
C PHE A 23 2.62 -2.25 0.16
N LEU A 24 1.74 -3.19 0.51
CA LEU A 24 1.17 -4.15 -0.44
C LEU A 24 0.40 -3.43 -1.55
N MET A 25 -0.48 -2.48 -1.20
CA MET A 25 -1.25 -1.72 -2.18
C MET A 25 -0.34 -0.98 -3.18
N LYS A 26 0.69 -0.27 -2.69
CA LYS A 26 1.64 0.47 -3.53
C LYS A 26 2.51 -0.42 -4.42
N ASN A 27 2.79 -1.66 -4.01
CA ASN A 27 3.66 -2.57 -4.77
C ASN A 27 2.89 -3.50 -5.72
N LEU A 28 1.60 -3.73 -5.48
CA LEU A 28 0.81 -4.71 -6.23
C LEU A 28 -0.17 -4.09 -7.23
N ALA A 29 -0.68 -2.88 -6.95
CA ALA A 29 -1.57 -2.17 -7.86
C ALA A 29 -0.79 -1.27 -8.82
N ASP A 30 -1.36 -0.99 -9.99
CA ASP A 30 -0.77 -0.05 -10.95
C ASP A 30 -0.93 1.40 -10.48
N GLU A 31 -2.08 1.71 -9.88
CA GLU A 31 -2.37 3.02 -9.28
C GLU A 31 -3.07 2.85 -7.92
N VAL A 32 -2.77 3.77 -7.01
CA VAL A 32 -3.34 3.83 -5.66
C VAL A 32 -3.69 5.27 -5.33
N GLU A 33 -4.97 5.52 -5.06
CA GLU A 33 -5.45 6.84 -4.64
C GLU A 33 -6.10 6.78 -3.26
N PHE A 34 -5.77 7.78 -2.44
CA PHE A 34 -6.35 7.97 -1.11
C PHE A 34 -7.24 9.21 -1.13
N SER A 35 -8.47 9.08 -0.65
CA SER A 35 -9.44 10.17 -0.53
C SER A 35 -10.21 10.11 0.80
N ASP A 36 -11.07 11.09 1.06
CA ASP A 36 -11.82 11.22 2.32
C ASP A 36 -10.90 11.15 3.55
N ASP A 37 -9.85 11.98 3.57
CA ASP A 37 -8.84 12.03 4.64
C ASP A 37 -8.19 10.66 4.93
N GLY A 38 -8.00 9.85 3.87
CA GLY A 38 -7.41 8.52 3.94
C GLY A 38 -8.37 7.41 4.36
N ARG A 39 -9.67 7.70 4.53
CA ARG A 39 -10.70 6.69 4.85
C ARG A 39 -11.17 5.89 3.65
N LYS A 40 -10.94 6.40 2.44
CA LYS A 40 -11.25 5.72 1.18
C LYS A 40 -9.96 5.48 0.39
N VAL A 41 -9.81 4.26 -0.11
CA VAL A 41 -8.71 3.86 -0.99
C VAL A 41 -9.31 3.29 -2.27
N GLU A 42 -8.78 3.75 -3.40
CA GLU A 42 -9.08 3.21 -4.72
C GLU A 42 -7.80 2.57 -5.30
N LEU A 43 -7.95 1.34 -5.82
CA LEU A 43 -6.87 0.56 -6.40
C LEU A 43 -7.20 0.27 -7.86
N THR A 44 -6.29 0.57 -8.77
CA THR A 44 -6.45 0.29 -10.19
C THR A 44 -5.50 -0.81 -10.62
N PHE A 45 -6.04 -1.80 -11.33
CA PHE A 45 -5.28 -2.89 -11.94
C PHE A 45 -5.55 -2.91 -13.45
N ARG A 46 -4.52 -2.68 -14.25
CA ARG A 46 -4.55 -2.71 -15.70
C ARG A 46 -4.31 -4.14 -16.15
N LEU A 47 -5.39 -4.80 -16.59
CA LEU A 47 -5.29 -6.14 -17.14
C LEU A 47 -4.74 -6.06 -18.57
N SER A 48 -3.47 -6.39 -18.76
CA SER A 48 -2.96 -6.72 -20.10
C SER A 48 -3.49 -8.10 -20.49
N GLY A 49 -4.41 -8.14 -21.46
CA GLY A 49 -4.87 -9.38 -22.07
C GLY A 49 -3.74 -10.02 -22.88
N ASN A 50 -3.59 -11.34 -22.76
CA ASN A 50 -2.70 -12.15 -23.61
C ASN A 50 -3.25 -12.24 -25.04
#